data_AF-A0A7W1EWD9-F1
#
_entry.id   AF-A0A7W1EWD9-F1
#
_cell.length_a   1.000
_cell.length_b   1.000
_cell.length_c   1.000
_cell.angle_alpha   90.00
_cell.angle_beta   90.00
_cell.angle_gamma   90.00
#
_symmetry.space_group_name_H-M   'P 1'
#
loop_
_entity.id
_entity.type
_entity.pdbx_description
1 polymer ?
#
loop_
_entity_poly.entity_id
_entity_poly.type
_entity_poly.pdbx_seq_one_letter_code
_entity_poly.pdbx_strand_id
1 'polypeptide(L)'
;MEKLLFKILWKTPNKHSDYYTRLLKAATRPYFLQRNEIFARAFEVYVHYKLEKKKYKNIFLNKVKYSPKFYLTLAEMKKAEKEFDTLINVLKKHL
;
A
#
# COMPACT_ATOMS: atom_id res chain seq x y z
N MET A 1 -11.39 4.77 -3.78
CA MET A 1 -10.20 4.99 -2.94
C MET A 1 -10.45 4.67 -1.47
N GLU A 2 -11.57 5.08 -0.87
CA GLU A 2 -11.81 4.89 0.56
C GLU A 2 -11.86 3.42 1.02
N LYS A 3 -12.52 2.54 0.28
CA LYS A 3 -12.56 1.09 0.60
C LYS A 3 -11.16 0.48 0.71
N LEU A 4 -10.25 0.88 -0.19
CA LEU A 4 -8.86 0.44 -0.18
C LEU A 4 -8.13 0.94 1.07
N LEU A 5 -8.21 2.23 1.35
CA LEU A 5 -7.58 2.81 2.54
C LEU A 5 -8.15 2.20 3.82
N PHE A 6 -9.46 1.97 3.89
CA PHE A 6 -10.07 1.30 5.05
C PHE A 6 -9.43 -0.07 5.29
N LYS A 7 -9.27 -0.87 4.23
CA LYS A 7 -8.67 -2.21 4.32
C LYS A 7 -7.19 -2.19 4.71
N ILE A 8 -6.47 -1.13 4.32
CA ILE A 8 -5.07 -0.92 4.72
C ILE A 8 -4.97 -0.51 6.18
N LEU A 9 -5.86 0.37 6.66
CA LEU A 9 -5.77 1.00 7.98
C LEU A 9 -6.40 0.17 9.10
N TRP A 10 -7.40 -0.65 8.79
CA TRP A 10 -8.25 -1.32 9.77
C TRP A 10 -8.30 -2.83 9.56
N LYS A 11 -8.25 -3.58 10.66
CA LYS A 11 -8.53 -5.03 10.70
C LYS A 11 -10.03 -5.28 10.90
N THR A 12 -10.64 -4.51 11.79
CA THR A 12 -12.08 -4.42 12.07
C THR A 12 -12.40 -2.97 12.42
N PRO A 13 -13.67 -2.55 12.45
CA PRO A 13 -14.02 -1.26 13.05
C PRO A 13 -13.37 -1.13 14.43
N ASN A 14 -12.75 0.03 14.68
CA ASN A 14 -12.01 0.36 15.92
C ASN A 14 -10.75 -0.47 16.21
N LYS A 15 -10.29 -1.33 15.29
CA LYS A 15 -9.02 -2.07 15.44
C LYS A 15 -8.10 -1.83 14.25
N HIS A 16 -6.96 -1.19 14.50
CA HIS A 16 -5.97 -0.94 13.47
C HIS A 16 -5.40 -2.24 12.89
N SER A 17 -4.99 -2.17 11.63
CA SER A 17 -4.22 -3.24 11.00
C SER A 17 -2.82 -3.34 11.61
N ASP A 18 -2.17 -4.49 11.41
CA ASP A 18 -0.79 -4.70 11.83
C ASP A 18 0.16 -3.70 11.13
N TYR A 19 -0.12 -3.39 9.86
CA TYR A 19 0.56 -2.34 9.10
C TYR A 19 0.44 -0.99 9.78
N TYR A 20 -0.79 -0.53 10.08
CA TYR A 20 -0.99 0.80 10.63
C TYR A 20 -0.45 0.90 12.06
N THR A 21 -0.55 -0.18 12.84
CA THR A 21 0.08 -0.27 14.17
C THR A 21 1.61 -0.16 14.08
N ARG A 22 2.23 -0.85 13.12
CA ARG A 22 3.67 -0.74 12.84
C ARG A 22 4.05 0.67 12.40
N LEU A 23 3.21 1.29 11.57
CA LEU A 23 3.42 2.64 11.07
C LEU A 23 3.34 3.69 12.19
N LEU A 24 2.35 3.59 13.09
CA LEU A 24 2.20 4.47 14.25
C LEU A 24 3.45 4.46 15.15
N LYS A 25 4.07 3.29 15.33
CA LYS A 25 5.33 3.15 16.09
C LYS A 25 6.55 3.68 15.35
N ALA A 26 6.54 3.61 14.01
CA ALA A 26 7.68 3.99 13.17
C ALA A 26 7.70 5.45 12.76
N ALA A 27 6.53 6.10 12.73
CA ALA A 27 6.35 7.46 12.23
C ALA A 27 7.03 8.48 13.15
N THR A 28 8.03 9.17 12.61
CA THR A 28 8.71 10.29 13.30
C THR A 28 8.11 11.65 12.96
N ARG A 29 7.26 11.70 11.92
CA ARG A 29 6.62 12.92 11.41
C ARG A 29 5.17 12.64 11.02
N PRO A 30 4.24 13.61 11.20
CA PRO A 30 2.84 13.46 10.81
C PRO A 30 2.66 13.10 9.32
N TYR A 31 3.57 13.55 8.46
CA TYR A 31 3.63 13.19 7.05
C TYR A 31 3.47 11.68 6.80
N PHE A 32 4.14 10.83 7.60
CA PHE A 32 4.07 9.39 7.40
C PHE A 32 2.67 8.80 7.66
N LEU A 33 1.81 9.51 8.39
CA LEU A 33 0.45 9.07 8.73
C LEU A 33 -0.61 9.67 7.81
N GLN A 34 -0.25 10.56 6.89
CA GLN A 34 -1.21 11.15 5.97
C GLN A 34 -1.74 10.10 4.99
N ARG A 35 -3.05 10.16 4.70
CA ARG A 35 -3.75 9.13 3.88
C ARG A 35 -3.23 9.04 2.45
N ASN A 36 -2.90 10.19 1.85
CA ASN A 36 -2.30 10.28 0.51
C ASN A 36 -0.92 9.61 0.49
N GLU A 37 -0.11 9.83 1.51
CA GLU A 37 1.23 9.28 1.64
C GLU A 37 1.18 7.77 1.91
N ILE A 38 0.26 7.31 2.77
CA ILE A 38 -0.02 5.88 2.96
C ILE A 38 -0.46 5.23 1.65
N PHE A 39 -1.34 5.89 0.90
CA PHE A 39 -1.76 5.41 -0.42
C PHE A 39 -0.57 5.33 -1.39
N ALA A 40 0.26 6.37 -1.49
CA ALA A 40 1.41 6.40 -2.39
C ALA A 40 2.37 5.24 -2.11
N ARG A 41 2.76 5.04 -0.85
CA ARG A 41 3.61 3.91 -0.46
C ARG A 41 2.97 2.55 -0.68
N ALA A 42 1.67 2.42 -0.43
CA ALA A 42 0.95 1.19 -0.71
C ALA A 42 0.87 0.90 -2.23
N PHE A 43 0.74 1.95 -3.04
CA PHE A 43 0.74 1.86 -4.50
C PHE A 43 2.12 1.43 -5.04
N GLU A 44 3.22 1.96 -4.49
CA GLU A 44 4.58 1.49 -4.80
C GLU A 44 4.70 -0.03 -4.59
N VAL A 45 4.24 -0.53 -3.43
CA VAL A 45 4.25 -1.97 -3.13
C VAL A 45 3.35 -2.75 -4.07
N TYR A 46 2.18 -2.22 -4.43
CA TYR A 46 1.29 -2.85 -5.40
C TYR A 46 1.95 -3.00 -6.78
N VAL A 47 2.60 -1.95 -7.29
CA VAL A 47 3.31 -1.99 -8.57
C VAL A 47 4.40 -3.07 -8.52
N HIS A 48 5.22 -3.06 -7.47
CA HIS A 48 6.23 -4.09 -7.24
C HIS A 48 5.62 -5.50 -7.27
N TYR A 49 4.56 -5.70 -6.50
CA TYR A 49 3.87 -6.98 -6.40
C TYR A 49 3.33 -7.49 -7.75
N LYS A 50 2.78 -6.61 -8.60
CA LYS A 50 2.30 -7.01 -9.94
C LYS A 50 3.45 -7.29 -10.91
N LEU A 51 4.57 -6.55 -10.81
CA LEU A 51 5.76 -6.80 -11.62
C LEU A 51 6.40 -8.14 -11.27
N GLU A 52 6.56 -8.43 -9.98
CA GLU A 52 7.07 -9.71 -9.49
C GLU A 52 6.21 -10.89 -9.95
N LYS A 53 4.88 -10.79 -9.82
CA LYS A 53 3.94 -11.81 -10.32
C LYS A 53 4.10 -12.10 -11.80
N LYS A 54 4.45 -11.09 -12.60
CA LYS A 54 4.68 -11.20 -14.04
C LYS A 54 6.13 -11.52 -14.40
N LYS A 55 6.99 -11.78 -13.40
CA LYS A 55 8.44 -12.03 -13.55
C LYS A 55 9.19 -10.89 -14.26
N TYR A 56 8.68 -9.66 -14.18
CA TYR A 56 9.37 -8.47 -14.67
C TYR A 56 10.29 -7.92 -13.58
N LYS A 57 11.59 -7.92 -13.84
CA LYS A 57 12.58 -7.26 -12.96
C LYS A 57 12.77 -5.82 -13.43
N ASN A 58 12.21 -4.85 -12.71
CA ASN A 58 12.42 -3.43 -12.99
C ASN A 58 13.15 -2.76 -11.83
N ILE A 59 14.44 -2.46 -12.02
CA ILE A 59 15.31 -1.92 -10.98
C ILE A 59 14.84 -0.52 -10.51
N PHE A 60 14.21 0.26 -11.39
CA PHE A 60 13.75 1.61 -11.08
C PHE A 60 12.44 1.62 -10.29
N LEU A 61 11.52 0.72 -10.63
CA LEU A 61 10.21 0.62 -9.97
C LEU A 61 10.23 -0.22 -8.69
N ASN A 62 11.34 -0.91 -8.42
CA ASN A 62 11.50 -1.78 -7.25
C ASN A 62 12.28 -1.15 -6.10
N LYS A 63 12.77 0.09 -6.26
CA LYS A 63 13.53 0.78 -5.22
C LYS A 63 12.59 1.54 -4.29
N VAL A 64 12.38 1.01 -3.09
CA VAL A 64 11.66 1.73 -2.02
C VAL A 64 12.51 2.88 -1.48
N LYS A 65 11.87 4.03 -1.19
CA LYS A 65 12.51 5.25 -0.70
C LYS A 65 12.80 5.20 0.80
N TYR A 66 11.87 4.65 1.59
CA TYR A 66 11.95 4.64 3.05
C TYR A 66 12.30 3.25 3.59
N SER A 67 12.51 3.16 4.92
CA SER A 67 12.70 1.88 5.60
C SER A 67 11.49 0.94 5.41
N PRO A 68 11.68 -0.39 5.31
CA PRO A 68 10.59 -1.36 5.11
C PRO A 68 9.42 -1.24 6.10
N LYS A 69 9.66 -0.73 7.31
CA LYS A 69 8.62 -0.50 8.33
C LYS A 69 7.50 0.48 7.89
N PHE A 70 7.77 1.35 6.90
CA PHE A 70 6.80 2.31 6.35
C PHE A 70 5.94 1.73 5.20
N TYR A 71 6.27 0.52 4.76
CA TYR A 71 5.64 -0.15 3.64
C TYR A 71 4.77 -1.34 4.08
N LEU A 72 3.83 -1.71 3.21
CA LEU A 72 3.11 -2.97 3.33
C LEU A 72 4.07 -4.12 3.04
N THR A 73 3.93 -5.20 3.80
CA THR A 73 4.53 -6.49 3.45
C THR A 73 3.78 -7.13 2.28
N LEU A 74 4.39 -8.10 1.59
CA LEU A 74 3.72 -8.83 0.50
C LEU A 74 2.43 -9.52 0.97
N ALA A 75 2.40 -10.01 2.22
CA ALA A 75 1.22 -10.64 2.80
C ALA A 75 0.09 -9.63 3.06
N GLU A 76 0.42 -8.42 3.52
CA GLU A 76 -0.56 -7.34 3.68
C GLU A 76 -1.04 -6.82 2.32
N MET A 77 -0.14 -6.69 1.34
CA MET A 77 -0.48 -6.30 -0.03
C MET A 77 -1.42 -7.30 -0.69
N LYS A 78 -1.17 -8.61 -0.55
CA LYS A 78 -2.07 -9.65 -1.05
C LYS A 78 -3.51 -9.49 -0.55
N LYS A 79 -3.71 -9.00 0.68
CA LYS A 79 -5.06 -8.74 1.23
C LYS A 79 -5.75 -7.54 0.57
N ALA A 80 -5.00 -6.54 0.13
CA ALA A 80 -5.50 -5.32 -0.51
C ALA A 80 -5.47 -5.38 -2.05
N GLU A 81 -4.91 -6.44 -2.64
CA GLU A 81 -4.74 -6.58 -4.10
C GLU A 81 -6.05 -6.36 -4.85
N LYS A 82 -7.14 -7.02 -4.44
CA LYS A 82 -8.43 -6.94 -5.13
C LYS A 82 -8.96 -5.50 -5.20
N GLU A 83 -8.84 -4.75 -4.11
CA GLU A 83 -9.26 -3.35 -4.03
C GLU A 83 -8.39 -2.44 -4.89
N PHE A 84 -7.08 -2.70 -4.96
CA PHE A 84 -6.17 -2.01 -5.88
C PHE A 84 -6.49 -2.33 -7.34
N ASP A 85 -6.68 -3.60 -7.70
CA ASP A 85 -7.05 -4.02 -9.06
C ASP A 85 -8.35 -3.33 -9.50
N THR A 86 -9.35 -3.28 -8.59
CA THR A 86 -10.62 -2.57 -8.82
C THR A 86 -10.38 -1.07 -9.06
N LEU A 87 -9.58 -0.42 -8.22
CA LEU A 87 -9.25 1.00 -8.37
C LEU A 87 -8.58 1.27 -9.72
N ILE A 88 -7.59 0.47 -10.11
CA ILE A 88 -6.85 0.64 -11.36
C ILE A 88 -7.75 0.42 -12.57
N ASN A 89 -8.64 -0.56 -12.52
CA ASN A 89 -9.60 -0.79 -13.60
C ASN A 89 -10.59 0.37 -13.75
N VAL A 90 -10.98 1.02 -12.66
CA VAL A 90 -11.81 2.24 -12.72
C VAL A 90 -11.01 3.39 -13.32
N LEU A 91 -9.77 3.63 -12.85
CA LEU A 91 -8.93 4.71 -13.37
C LEU A 91 -8.70 4.59 -14.88
N LYS A 92 -8.45 3.37 -15.37
CA LYS A 92 -8.27 3.09 -16.81
C LYS A 92 -9.49 3.42 -17.68
N LYS A 93 -10.70 3.48 -17.13
CA LYS A 93 -11.90 3.86 -17.90
C LYS A 93 -12.00 5.38 -18.12
N HIS A 94 -11.21 6.15 -17.38
CA HIS A 94 -11.19 7.60 -17.40
C HIS A 94 -9.85 8.16 -17.92
N LEU A 95 -9.01 7.30 -18.50
CA LEU A 95 -7.78 7.64 -19.23
C LEU A 95 -8.03 7.40 -20.71
#